data_AF-A0A7X3TJX0-F1
#
_entry.id   AF-A0A7X3TJX0-F1
#
_cell.length_a   1.000
_cell.length_b   1.000
_cell.length_c   1.000
_cell.angle_alpha   90.00
_cell.angle_beta   90.00
_cell.angle_gamma   90.00
#
_symmetry.space_group_name_H-M   'P 1'
#
loop_
_entity.id
_entity.type
_entity.pdbx_description
1 polymer ?
#
loop_
_entity_poly.entity_id
_entity_poly.type
_entity_poly.pdbx_seq_one_letter_code
_entity_poly.pdbx_strand_id
1 'polypeptide(L)'
;MTETYAQALAEHGIDDVQPLYRRLLLRLKTRDDGAYERAVARYRADVEGVTEGAEALAAWLSYGAWLASSLEPGGLFTISEEGLAARAADPSPTGAMLIHLPDSANRKGFVIAMPAAPSEAQRATADLLCE
;
A
#
# COMPACT_ATOMS: atom_id res chain seq x y z
N MET A 1 -7.16 -13.16 23.58
CA MET A 1 -6.54 -11.82 23.41
C MET A 1 -6.84 -11.42 21.99
N THR A 2 -7.43 -10.26 21.77
CA THR A 2 -7.67 -9.76 20.40
C THR A 2 -6.33 -9.38 19.80
N GLU A 3 -6.04 -9.90 18.61
CA GLU A 3 -4.85 -9.53 17.84
C GLU A 3 -4.91 -8.03 17.53
N THR A 4 -3.80 -7.33 17.74
CA THR A 4 -3.69 -5.89 17.44
C THR A 4 -3.14 -5.68 16.04
N TYR A 5 -3.38 -4.51 15.44
CA TYR A 5 -2.79 -4.13 14.15
C TYR A 5 -1.26 -4.29 14.09
N ALA A 6 -0.55 -3.94 15.17
CA ALA A 6 0.91 -4.10 15.24
C ALA A 6 1.34 -5.57 15.25
N GLN A 7 0.54 -6.46 15.83
CA GLN A 7 0.79 -7.91 15.78
C GLN A 7 0.56 -8.44 14.37
N ALA A 8 -0.52 -8.03 13.71
CA ALA A 8 -0.80 -8.40 12.33
C ALA A 8 0.33 -8.00 11.37
N LEU A 9 0.85 -6.78 11.51
CA LEU A 9 2.01 -6.32 10.74
C LEU A 9 3.23 -7.24 10.93
N ALA A 10 3.54 -7.59 12.18
CA ALA A 10 4.66 -8.47 12.50
C ALA A 10 4.46 -9.89 11.97
N GLU A 11 3.24 -10.45 12.09
CA GLU A 11 2.89 -11.79 11.58
C GLU A 11 2.97 -11.87 10.06
N HIS A 12 2.54 -10.82 9.36
CA HIS A 12 2.64 -10.74 7.90
C HIS A 12 4.03 -10.32 7.40
N GLY A 13 4.92 -9.89 8.30
CA GLY A 13 6.26 -9.42 7.97
C GLY A 13 6.24 -8.12 7.17
N ILE A 14 5.30 -7.22 7.45
CA ILE A 14 5.09 -5.95 6.75
C ILE A 14 5.42 -4.78 7.70
N ASP A 15 6.04 -3.72 7.17
CA ASP A 15 6.30 -2.48 7.89
C ASP A 15 5.03 -1.60 8.01
N ASP A 16 4.99 -0.65 8.93
CA ASP A 16 3.82 0.21 9.12
C ASP A 16 3.47 0.97 7.82
N VAL A 17 2.26 0.74 7.31
CA VAL A 17 1.81 1.32 6.03
C VAL A 17 1.24 2.73 6.18
N GLN A 18 0.87 3.15 7.39
CA GLN A 18 0.22 4.44 7.60
C GLN A 18 1.08 5.65 7.17
N PRO A 19 2.40 5.68 7.41
CA PRO A 19 3.27 6.75 6.90
C PRO A 19 3.27 6.86 5.38
N LEU A 20 3.24 5.72 4.67
CA LEU A 20 3.15 5.70 3.20
C LEU A 20 1.88 6.40 2.73
N TYR A 21 0.74 6.01 3.29
CA TYR A 21 -0.55 6.53 2.85
C TYR A 21 -0.77 7.99 3.24
N ARG A 22 -0.21 8.44 4.36
CA ARG A 22 -0.20 9.86 4.71
C ARG A 22 0.51 10.70 3.63
N ARG A 23 1.64 10.23 3.08
CA ARG A 23 2.34 10.92 1.98
C ARG A 23 1.49 10.96 0.71
N LEU A 24 0.85 9.85 0.35
CA LEU A 24 -0.06 9.78 -0.81
C LEU A 24 -1.26 10.72 -0.66
N LEU A 25 -1.87 10.79 0.52
CA LEU A 25 -2.96 11.71 0.83
C LEU A 25 -2.55 13.18 0.70
N LEU A 26 -1.36 13.55 1.20
CA LEU A 26 -0.85 14.91 1.07
C LEU A 26 -0.65 15.29 -0.40
N ARG A 27 -0.15 14.36 -1.22
CA ARG A 27 -0.01 14.57 -2.68
C ARG A 27 -1.37 14.67 -3.38
N LEU A 28 -2.35 13.87 -2.97
CA LEU A 28 -3.68 13.95 -3.54
C LEU A 28 -4.31 15.32 -3.24
N LYS A 29 -4.16 15.80 -2.00
CA LYS A 29 -4.63 17.13 -1.57
C LYS A 29 -4.03 18.26 -2.40
N THR A 30 -2.74 18.20 -2.77
CA THR A 30 -2.14 19.28 -3.57
C THR A 30 -2.57 19.27 -5.04
N ARG A 31 -3.08 18.14 -5.55
CA ARG A 31 -3.41 17.97 -6.97
C ARG A 31 -4.90 18.07 -7.26
N ASP A 32 -5.73 17.52 -6.39
CA ASP A 32 -7.18 17.40 -6.56
C ASP A 32 -7.86 17.33 -5.18
N ASP A 33 -8.35 18.49 -4.72
CA ASP A 33 -9.07 18.61 -3.43
C ASP A 33 -10.31 17.70 -3.38
N GLY A 34 -11.03 17.54 -4.50
CA GLY A 34 -12.21 16.68 -4.55
C GLY A 34 -11.86 15.20 -4.43
N ALA A 35 -10.74 14.77 -5.02
CA ALA A 35 -10.23 13.41 -4.83
C ALA A 35 -9.75 13.18 -3.40
N TYR A 36 -9.11 14.17 -2.79
CA TYR A 36 -8.72 14.12 -1.38
C TYR A 36 -9.92 13.96 -0.45
N GLU A 37 -11.00 14.72 -0.65
CA GLU A 37 -12.23 14.57 0.15
C GLU A 37 -12.83 13.17 0.02
N ARG A 38 -12.85 12.60 -1.20
CA ARG A 38 -13.28 11.21 -1.42
C ARG A 38 -12.38 10.22 -0.68
N ALA A 39 -11.07 10.43 -0.66
CA ALA A 39 -10.14 9.58 0.07
C ALA A 39 -10.36 9.63 1.58
N VAL A 40 -10.59 10.82 2.14
CA VAL A 40 -10.95 10.99 3.56
C VAL A 40 -12.27 10.30 3.88
N ALA A 41 -13.29 10.44 3.02
CA ALA A 41 -14.57 9.77 3.21
C ALA A 41 -14.43 8.23 3.18
N ARG A 42 -13.61 7.70 2.25
CA ARG A 42 -13.33 6.26 2.15
C ARG A 42 -12.58 5.73 3.38
N TYR A 43 -11.59 6.47 3.88
CA TYR A 43 -10.87 6.13 5.12
C TYR A 43 -11.85 6.01 6.31
N ARG A 44 -12.74 6.98 6.48
CA ARG A 44 -13.74 6.96 7.56
C ARG A 44 -14.72 5.80 7.47
N ALA A 45 -15.05 5.37 6.26
CA ALA A 45 -16.00 4.29 6.02
C ALA A 45 -15.36 2.90 6.20
N ASP A 46 -14.13 2.73 5.73
CA ASP A 46 -13.53 1.40 5.55
C ASP A 46 -12.42 1.07 6.56
N VAL A 47 -11.80 2.08 7.18
CA VAL A 47 -10.60 1.90 8.00
C VAL A 47 -10.80 2.44 9.42
N GLU A 48 -11.42 3.61 9.56
CA GLU A 48 -11.69 4.21 10.86
C GLU A 48 -12.62 3.30 11.70
N GLY A 49 -12.17 2.94 12.91
CA GLY A 49 -12.91 2.05 13.81
C GLY A 49 -12.64 0.55 13.61
N VAL A 50 -11.92 0.14 12.55
CA VAL A 50 -11.46 -1.25 12.37
C VAL A 50 -10.16 -1.45 13.15
N THR A 51 -10.22 -2.17 14.27
CA THR A 51 -9.09 -2.30 15.20
C THR A 51 -8.56 -3.73 15.38
N GLU A 52 -9.29 -4.75 14.92
CA GLU A 52 -8.88 -6.14 15.03
C GLU A 52 -7.73 -6.43 14.05
N GLY A 53 -6.66 -7.09 14.50
CA GLY A 53 -5.36 -7.14 13.81
C GLY A 53 -5.42 -7.41 12.31
N ALA A 54 -5.77 -8.65 11.93
CA ALA A 54 -5.84 -9.05 10.52
C ALA A 54 -6.87 -8.24 9.71
N GLU A 55 -8.03 -7.92 10.28
CA GLU A 55 -9.08 -7.14 9.60
C GLU A 55 -8.62 -5.69 9.37
N ALA A 56 -7.98 -5.07 10.36
CA ALA A 56 -7.42 -3.73 10.28
C ALA A 56 -6.31 -3.67 9.23
N LEU A 57 -5.41 -4.68 9.20
CA LEU A 57 -4.38 -4.76 8.17
C LEU A 57 -4.99 -4.88 6.77
N ALA A 58 -5.98 -5.76 6.59
CA ALA A 58 -6.67 -5.94 5.31
C ALA A 58 -7.40 -4.65 4.87
N ALA A 59 -8.05 -3.95 5.79
CA ALA A 59 -8.70 -2.66 5.55
C ALA A 59 -7.69 -1.60 5.10
N TRP A 60 -6.54 -1.49 5.80
CA TRP A 60 -5.47 -0.58 5.43
C TRP A 60 -4.88 -0.88 4.05
N LEU A 61 -4.56 -2.14 3.75
CA LEU A 61 -3.98 -2.54 2.45
C LEU A 61 -4.95 -2.30 1.29
N SER A 62 -6.24 -2.60 1.50
CA SER A 62 -7.30 -2.31 0.53
C SER A 62 -7.45 -0.81 0.28
N TYR A 63 -7.43 0.00 1.35
CA TYR A 63 -7.47 1.45 1.24
C TYR A 63 -6.24 2.02 0.51
N GLY A 64 -5.04 1.52 0.82
CA GLY A 64 -3.79 1.93 0.16
C GLY A 64 -3.79 1.67 -1.33
N ALA A 65 -4.22 0.48 -1.75
CA ALA A 65 -4.37 0.11 -3.16
C ALA A 65 -5.36 1.03 -3.90
N TRP A 66 -6.52 1.30 -3.29
CA TRP A 66 -7.51 2.22 -3.85
C TRP A 66 -6.99 3.65 -3.94
N LEU A 67 -6.26 4.12 -2.91
CA LEU A 67 -5.68 5.46 -2.87
C LEU A 67 -4.64 5.66 -3.98
N ALA A 68 -3.77 4.68 -4.18
CA ALA A 68 -2.78 4.71 -5.26
C ALA A 68 -3.44 4.74 -6.65
N SER A 69 -4.49 3.94 -6.85
CA SER A 69 -5.27 3.95 -8.09
C SER A 69 -6.00 5.28 -8.34
N SER A 70 -6.36 6.00 -7.26
CA SER A 70 -6.98 7.33 -7.34
C SER A 70 -5.98 8.43 -7.71
N LEU A 71 -4.68 8.22 -7.45
CA LEU A 71 -3.61 9.11 -7.87
C LEU A 71 -3.23 8.88 -9.34
N GLU A 72 -3.08 7.62 -9.75
CA GLU A 72 -2.76 7.22 -11.11
C GLU A 72 -3.45 5.90 -11.46
N PRO A 73 -4.18 5.80 -12.58
CA PRO A 73 -4.68 4.54 -13.09
C PRO A 73 -3.53 3.54 -13.32
N GLY A 74 -3.73 2.27 -12.95
CA GLY A 74 -2.70 1.26 -13.00
C GLY A 74 -3.11 -0.08 -12.39
N GLY A 75 -2.11 -0.88 -12.00
CA GLY A 75 -2.33 -2.19 -11.41
C GLY A 75 -1.42 -2.50 -10.23
N LEU A 76 -1.85 -3.45 -9.40
CA LEU A 76 -1.09 -3.97 -8.27
C LEU A 76 -0.18 -5.11 -8.67
N PHE A 77 1.01 -5.13 -8.08
CA PHE A 77 2.01 -6.16 -8.27
C PHE A 77 2.67 -6.51 -6.94
N THR A 78 2.88 -7.80 -6.70
CA THR A 78 3.79 -8.27 -5.66
C THR A 78 5.18 -8.46 -6.24
N ILE A 79 6.20 -8.15 -5.44
CA ILE A 79 7.61 -8.39 -5.73
C ILE A 79 8.15 -9.35 -4.66
N SER A 80 8.56 -10.54 -5.08
CA SER A 80 9.13 -11.55 -4.19
C SER A 80 10.50 -11.13 -3.65
N GLU A 81 11.05 -11.90 -2.71
CA GLU A 81 12.40 -11.67 -2.16
C GLU A 81 13.47 -11.67 -3.28
N GLU A 82 13.31 -12.51 -4.29
CA GLU A 82 14.18 -12.61 -5.46
C GLU A 82 13.96 -11.51 -6.51
N GLY A 83 12.99 -10.61 -6.28
CA GLY A 83 12.64 -9.55 -7.23
C GLY A 83 11.70 -9.98 -8.35
N LEU A 84 11.05 -11.14 -8.24
CA LEU A 84 10.09 -11.59 -9.25
C LEU A 84 8.77 -10.86 -9.07
N ALA A 85 8.29 -10.26 -10.16
CA ALA A 85 7.01 -9.57 -10.17
C ALA A 85 5.86 -10.50 -10.56
N ALA A 86 4.77 -10.43 -9.81
CA ALA A 86 3.51 -11.08 -10.14
C ALA A 86 2.35 -10.08 -10.01
N ARG A 87 1.35 -10.17 -10.89
CA ARG A 87 0.16 -9.33 -10.76
C ARG A 87 -0.62 -9.76 -9.52
N ALA A 88 -1.02 -8.81 -8.70
CA ALA A 88 -1.82 -9.04 -7.51
C ALA A 88 -3.29 -8.75 -7.80
N ALA A 89 -4.16 -9.70 -7.49
CA ALA A 89 -5.61 -9.49 -7.54
C ALA A 89 -6.15 -8.93 -6.22
N ASP A 90 -5.46 -9.22 -5.12
CA ASP A 90 -5.78 -8.81 -3.76
C ASP A 90 -4.55 -8.16 -3.08
N PRO A 91 -4.77 -7.20 -2.16
CA PRO A 91 -3.69 -6.52 -1.48
C PRO A 91 -3.34 -7.25 -0.17
N SER A 92 -2.88 -8.51 -0.25
CA SER A 92 -2.48 -9.30 0.93
C SER A 92 -1.11 -9.97 0.72
N PRO A 93 -0.01 -9.20 0.77
CA PRO A 93 1.32 -9.70 0.44
C PRO A 93 2.00 -10.31 1.68
N THR A 94 1.98 -11.63 1.85
CA THR A 94 2.76 -12.28 2.92
C THR A 94 4.23 -12.34 2.52
N GLY A 95 5.10 -11.59 3.20
CA GLY A 95 6.56 -11.56 2.95
C GLY A 95 7.01 -10.95 1.61
N ALA A 96 6.08 -10.49 0.77
CA ALA A 96 6.37 -9.82 -0.50
C ALA A 96 6.17 -8.30 -0.39
N MET A 97 6.85 -7.53 -1.23
CA MET A 97 6.56 -6.12 -1.39
C MET A 97 5.34 -5.96 -2.29
N LEU A 98 4.38 -5.10 -1.93
CA LEU A 98 3.23 -4.75 -2.77
C LEU A 98 3.40 -3.34 -3.30
N ILE A 99 3.33 -3.20 -4.62
CA ILE A 99 3.44 -1.92 -5.31
C ILE A 99 2.25 -1.71 -6.24
N HIS A 100 1.94 -0.44 -6.52
CA HIS A 100 1.06 -0.01 -7.60
C HIS A 100 1.91 0.58 -8.72
N LEU A 101 1.77 0.04 -9.93
CA LEU A 101 2.40 0.57 -11.13
C LEU A 101 1.36 1.25 -12.03
N PRO A 102 1.54 2.54 -12.35
CA PRO A 102 0.67 3.24 -13.30
C PRO A 102 0.72 2.62 -14.70
N ASP A 103 -0.37 2.73 -15.44
CA ASP A 103 -0.42 2.29 -16.85
C ASP A 103 0.53 3.10 -17.75
N SER A 104 0.85 4.33 -17.33
CA SER A 104 1.75 5.22 -18.04
C SER A 104 3.20 4.99 -17.62
N ALA A 105 4.03 4.48 -18.55
CA ALA A 105 5.43 4.13 -18.31
C ALA A 105 6.34 5.30 -17.91
N ASN A 106 5.90 6.56 -18.05
CA ASN A 106 6.66 7.73 -17.62
C ASN A 106 6.34 8.20 -16.20
N ARG A 107 5.46 7.49 -15.47
CA ARG A 107 5.09 7.80 -14.10
C ARG A 107 5.71 6.78 -13.15
N LYS A 108 6.17 7.26 -12.00
CA LYS A 108 6.60 6.42 -10.88
C LYS A 108 5.40 5.74 -10.25
N GLY A 109 5.60 4.52 -9.79
CA GLY A 109 4.65 3.78 -8.97
C GLY A 109 4.68 4.17 -7.51
N PHE A 110 3.88 3.47 -6.72
CA PHE A 110 3.77 3.71 -5.28
C PHE A 110 3.99 2.39 -4.54
N VAL A 111 4.80 2.43 -3.48
CA VAL A 111 4.84 1.32 -2.53
C VAL A 111 3.56 1.35 -1.69
N ILE A 112 2.83 0.23 -1.68
CA ILE A 112 1.63 0.03 -0.87
C ILE A 112 1.99 -0.65 0.45
N ALA A 113 2.82 -1.69 0.38
CA ALA A 113 3.35 -2.38 1.55
C ALA A 113 4.80 -2.77 1.31
N MET A 114 5.67 -2.47 2.27
CA MET A 114 7.06 -2.87 2.28
C MET A 114 7.24 -4.01 3.29
N PRO A 115 7.99 -5.08 2.97
CA PRO A 115 8.35 -6.08 3.98
C PRO A 115 9.16 -5.43 5.10
N ALA A 116 9.00 -5.90 6.34
CA ALA A 116 9.74 -5.38 7.49
C ALA A 116 11.27 -5.57 7.36
N ALA A 117 11.69 -6.59 6.60
CA ALA A 117 13.08 -6.83 6.23
C ALA A 117 13.16 -7.04 4.69
N PRO A 118 13.14 -5.95 3.90
CA PRO A 118 13.10 -6.09 2.45
C PRO A 118 14.41 -6.68 1.93
N SER A 119 14.36 -7.42 0.83
CA SER A 119 15.55 -7.89 0.14
C SER A 119 16.25 -6.75 -0.61
N GLU A 120 17.47 -6.99 -1.11
CA GLU A 120 18.14 -6.04 -2.00
C GLU A 120 17.34 -5.81 -3.29
N ALA A 121 16.77 -6.87 -3.85
CA ALA A 121 15.97 -6.78 -5.07
C ALA A 121 14.68 -5.97 -4.86
N GLN A 122 14.01 -6.14 -3.72
CA GLN A 122 12.81 -5.37 -3.37
C GLN A 122 13.13 -3.88 -3.16
N ARG A 123 14.21 -3.57 -2.41
CA ARG A 123 14.68 -2.18 -2.26
C ARG A 123 15.02 -1.54 -3.60
N ALA A 124 15.83 -2.21 -4.41
CA ALA A 124 16.21 -1.71 -5.73
C ALA A 124 14.99 -1.49 -6.63
N THR A 125 13.98 -2.37 -6.54
CA THR A 125 12.71 -2.21 -7.27
C THR A 125 11.93 -0.97 -6.80
N ALA A 126 11.84 -0.76 -5.48
CA ALA A 126 11.19 0.43 -4.92
C ALA A 126 11.92 1.71 -5.35
N ASP A 127 13.25 1.76 -5.22
CA ASP A 127 14.05 2.92 -5.60
C ASP A 127 13.96 3.23 -7.11
N LEU A 128 13.94 2.19 -7.94
CA LEU A 128 13.89 2.34 -9.39
C LEU A 128 12.50 2.70 -9.90
N LEU A 129 11.44 2.06 -9.39
CA LEU A 129 10.09 2.15 -9.97
C LEU A 129 9.16 3.06 -9.18
N CYS A 130 9.36 3.22 -7.88
CA CYS A 130 8.47 3.96 -7.01
C CYS A 130 9.08 5.31 -6.58
N GLU A 131 8.24 6.11 -5.92
CA GLU A 131 8.59 7.39 -5.29
C GLU A 131 8.40 7.39 -3.77
#